data_AF-A0AAW3WW77-F1
#
_entry.id   AF-A0AAW3WW77-F1
#
_cell.length_a   1.000
_cell.length_b   1.000
_cell.length_c   1.000
_cell.angle_alpha   90.00
_cell.angle_beta   90.00
_cell.angle_gamma   90.00
#
_symmetry.space_group_name_H-M   'P 1'
#
loop_
_entity.id
_entity.type
_entity.pdbx_description
1 polymer ?
#
loop_
_entity_poly.entity_id
_entity_poly.type
_entity_poly.pdbx_seq_one_letter_code
_entity_poly.pdbx_strand_id
1 'polypeptide(L)'
;MTRGERVIAFIERYCIVPEGKLIGQPMLLDEFQRKFLLAIYDNPHGTDKAYLSIARKNGKTGLIAGILLAHLVGPEAVQNSQIVSGAMSQEQAAVVFDLAVKMIGLNPELQDIVHIIPSGKKLLGLPCNVKYKALAAEGKTTHGLSPLLAILDEVGQIVGPQSAFVDAIVTAQGAHDAPLLIAISTQAANDADLFSIWLDDAENSKDPHIVSHVYEAPKDAELDDREAWAAANPALGTFRSLRDMERMAEMAGRMPSFENTFRNLNLNQRVSTVSPFMSRNVWESCREAPQAITGQCYAGLDLSASKDLTAFVIAGQSADGWWNIYPYFWTPEKTMRDRAKTDRVPYDVWAKQGVLKTTPGSFVDYAVVIRDIAEIISDFDIAAIAFDRWRIDLLKKEADLIGLALPWVPFGQGFKDMAPALDTLEAAMLNGRVRHGMHPVLTMCAGNAVVIMDAASNRKLDKSKATGRIDGMVALAMAMGAANGEAVEPGGDFDDFLSKPLSM
;
A
#
# COMPACT_ATOMS: atom_id res chain seq x y z
N MET A 1 -33.28 9.53 -28.24
CA MET A 1 -32.09 9.47 -27.39
C MET A 1 -32.47 8.81 -26.08
N THR A 2 -31.73 7.81 -25.64
CA THR A 2 -31.84 7.20 -24.30
C THR A 2 -31.46 8.21 -23.21
N ARG A 3 -31.57 7.83 -21.92
CA ARG A 3 -31.20 8.71 -20.82
C ARG A 3 -29.70 9.00 -20.87
N GLY A 4 -28.87 7.97 -21.04
CA GLY A 4 -27.43 8.09 -21.18
C GLY A 4 -26.99 8.89 -22.42
N GLU A 5 -27.65 8.70 -23.56
CA GLU A 5 -27.37 9.49 -24.77
C GLU A 5 -27.64 10.99 -24.56
N ARG A 6 -28.68 11.36 -23.80
CA ARG A 6 -28.93 12.77 -23.44
C ARG A 6 -27.84 13.35 -22.55
N VAL A 7 -27.35 12.57 -21.58
CA VAL A 7 -26.23 12.99 -20.71
C VAL A 7 -24.97 13.21 -21.54
N ILE A 8 -24.62 12.27 -22.43
CA ILE A 8 -23.47 12.38 -23.34
C ILE A 8 -23.61 13.64 -24.20
N ALA A 9 -24.75 13.85 -24.84
CA ALA A 9 -24.95 15.01 -25.70
C ALA A 9 -24.94 16.33 -24.94
N PHE A 10 -25.41 16.35 -23.69
CA PHE A 10 -25.25 17.52 -22.83
C PHE A 10 -23.78 17.84 -22.57
N ILE A 11 -22.98 16.84 -22.18
CA ILE A 11 -21.56 17.02 -21.90
C ILE A 11 -20.82 17.50 -23.15
N GLU A 12 -21.00 16.82 -24.29
CA GLU A 12 -20.29 17.12 -25.53
C GLU A 12 -20.72 18.44 -26.17
N ARG A 13 -21.92 18.95 -25.87
CA ARG A 13 -22.42 20.22 -26.40
C ARG A 13 -22.11 21.41 -25.51
N TYR A 14 -22.21 21.25 -24.19
CA TYR A 14 -22.18 22.37 -23.25
C TYR A 14 -20.91 22.44 -22.40
N CYS A 15 -20.25 21.32 -22.13
CA CYS A 15 -19.01 21.33 -21.36
C CYS A 15 -17.82 21.64 -22.28
N ILE A 16 -17.10 22.71 -21.97
CA ILE A 16 -15.91 23.14 -22.72
C ILE A 16 -14.66 22.75 -21.94
N VAL A 17 -13.67 22.16 -22.61
CA VAL A 17 -12.43 21.74 -21.97
C VAL A 17 -11.71 22.96 -21.37
N PRO A 18 -11.49 23.00 -20.05
CA PRO A 18 -10.97 24.19 -19.38
C PRO A 18 -9.44 24.25 -19.30
N GLU A 19 -8.76 23.11 -19.45
CA GLU A 19 -7.31 22.99 -19.25
C GLU A 19 -6.68 21.99 -20.23
N GLY A 20 -5.37 22.12 -20.47
CA GLY A 20 -4.60 21.21 -21.32
C GLY A 20 -4.57 21.60 -22.80
N LYS A 21 -4.41 20.60 -23.68
CA LYS A 21 -4.17 20.83 -25.12
C LYS A 21 -5.43 21.26 -25.90
N LEU A 22 -6.61 20.95 -25.37
CA LEU A 22 -7.90 21.15 -26.05
C LEU A 22 -8.69 22.32 -25.45
N ILE A 23 -8.03 23.23 -24.72
CA ILE A 23 -8.69 24.38 -24.07
C ILE A 23 -9.61 25.11 -25.06
N GLY A 24 -10.84 25.39 -24.63
CA GLY A 24 -11.83 26.11 -25.41
C GLY A 24 -12.60 25.27 -26.44
N GLN A 25 -12.24 23.99 -26.61
CA GLN A 25 -12.96 23.07 -27.48
C GLN A 25 -14.06 22.32 -26.69
N PRO A 26 -15.12 21.85 -27.38
CA PRO A 26 -16.11 20.96 -26.76
C PRO A 26 -15.46 19.72 -26.13
N MET A 27 -15.92 19.32 -24.95
CA MET A 27 -15.44 18.13 -24.26
C MET A 27 -16.03 16.87 -24.90
N LEU A 28 -15.34 16.34 -25.92
CA LEU A 28 -15.70 15.07 -26.54
C LEU A 28 -15.33 13.90 -25.62
N LEU A 29 -16.29 13.00 -25.40
CA LEU A 29 -16.08 11.84 -24.54
C LEU A 29 -15.46 10.68 -25.34
N ASP A 30 -14.45 10.04 -24.75
CA ASP A 30 -13.88 8.81 -25.30
C ASP A 30 -14.87 7.65 -25.15
N GLU A 31 -14.69 6.60 -25.95
CA GLU A 31 -15.62 5.47 -26.03
C GLU A 31 -15.88 4.82 -24.67
N PHE A 32 -14.85 4.67 -23.84
CA PHE A 32 -14.98 4.08 -22.50
C PHE A 32 -15.80 4.94 -21.54
N GLN A 33 -15.71 6.27 -21.68
CA GLN A 33 -16.49 7.22 -20.88
C GLN A 33 -17.97 7.17 -21.30
N ARG A 34 -18.23 7.12 -22.61
CA ARG A 34 -19.59 6.93 -23.15
C ARG A 34 -20.19 5.61 -22.68
N LYS A 35 -19.44 4.50 -22.75
CA LYS A 35 -19.86 3.19 -22.24
C LYS A 35 -20.22 3.25 -20.76
N PHE A 36 -19.41 3.91 -19.94
CA PHE A 36 -19.68 4.05 -18.51
C PHE A 36 -20.96 4.86 -18.24
N LEU A 37 -21.17 5.97 -18.94
CA LEU A 37 -22.40 6.76 -18.81
C LEU A 37 -23.64 5.98 -19.27
N LEU A 38 -23.57 5.29 -20.42
CA LEU A 38 -24.69 4.46 -20.89
C LEU A 38 -25.00 3.34 -19.90
N ALA A 39 -23.98 2.67 -19.35
CA ALA A 39 -24.16 1.63 -18.34
C ALA A 39 -24.84 2.17 -17.07
N ILE A 40 -24.54 3.39 -16.63
CA ILE A 40 -25.20 4.01 -15.46
C ILE A 40 -26.65 4.38 -15.77
N TYR A 41 -26.86 5.17 -16.82
CA TYR A 41 -28.12 5.87 -17.04
C TYR A 41 -29.16 5.03 -17.79
N ASP A 42 -28.73 4.05 -18.59
CA ASP A 42 -29.61 3.17 -19.35
C ASP A 42 -29.69 1.75 -18.75
N ASN A 43 -29.22 1.57 -17.51
CA ASN A 43 -29.40 0.31 -16.78
C ASN A 43 -30.90 0.01 -16.60
N PRO A 44 -31.42 -1.11 -17.12
CA PRO A 44 -32.85 -1.44 -16.99
C PRO A 44 -33.29 -1.71 -15.55
N HIS A 45 -32.36 -2.04 -14.65
CA HIS A 45 -32.63 -2.24 -13.23
C HIS A 45 -32.57 -0.94 -12.42
N GLY A 46 -32.04 0.14 -13.00
CA GLY A 46 -31.60 1.32 -12.25
C GLY A 46 -30.21 1.12 -11.66
N THR A 47 -29.54 2.23 -11.33
CA THR A 47 -28.16 2.21 -10.83
C THR A 47 -28.10 2.97 -9.53
N ASP A 48 -27.79 2.26 -8.45
CA ASP A 48 -27.62 2.85 -7.11
C ASP A 48 -26.16 3.22 -6.87
N LYS A 49 -25.24 2.39 -7.38
CA LYS A 49 -23.79 2.57 -7.23
C LYS A 49 -23.09 2.38 -8.57
N ALA A 50 -22.14 3.25 -8.87
CA ALA A 50 -21.31 3.18 -10.05
C ALA A 50 -19.84 3.35 -9.68
N TYR A 51 -18.99 2.40 -10.08
CA TYR A 51 -17.57 2.38 -9.79
C TYR A 51 -16.77 2.48 -11.08
N LEU A 52 -15.80 3.40 -11.09
CA LEU A 52 -14.83 3.50 -12.18
C LEU A 52 -13.41 3.46 -11.60
N SER A 53 -12.76 2.32 -11.77
CA SER A 53 -11.34 2.14 -11.44
C SER A 53 -10.51 2.23 -12.70
N ILE A 54 -9.64 3.24 -12.77
CA ILE A 54 -8.83 3.51 -13.98
C ILE A 54 -7.54 4.24 -13.63
N ALA A 55 -6.46 3.96 -14.37
CA ALA A 55 -5.14 4.57 -14.17
C ALA A 55 -5.16 6.12 -14.20
N ARG A 56 -4.10 6.75 -13.68
CA ARG A 56 -3.98 8.21 -13.66
C ARG A 56 -3.92 8.81 -15.07
N LYS A 57 -4.40 10.04 -15.18
CA LYS A 57 -4.45 10.84 -16.42
C LYS A 57 -5.37 10.26 -17.53
N ASN A 58 -6.36 9.45 -17.16
CA ASN A 58 -7.47 9.00 -18.03
C ASN A 58 -8.74 9.87 -17.90
N GLY A 59 -8.61 11.16 -17.55
CA GLY A 59 -9.73 12.11 -17.69
C GLY A 59 -10.88 11.97 -16.67
N LYS A 60 -10.63 11.31 -15.53
CA LYS A 60 -11.60 11.10 -14.44
C LYS A 60 -12.30 12.39 -13.99
N THR A 61 -11.53 13.40 -13.60
CA THR A 61 -12.06 14.65 -13.04
C THR A 61 -12.90 15.43 -14.06
N GLY A 62 -12.51 15.43 -15.33
CA GLY A 62 -13.31 16.03 -16.40
C GLY A 62 -14.66 15.35 -16.56
N LEU A 63 -14.67 14.01 -16.56
CA LEU A 63 -15.91 13.23 -16.60
C LEU A 63 -16.81 13.53 -15.40
N ILE A 64 -16.24 13.59 -14.20
CA ILE A 64 -16.95 13.97 -12.96
C ILE A 64 -17.61 15.36 -13.10
N ALA A 65 -16.86 16.37 -13.58
CA ALA A 65 -17.39 17.72 -13.76
C ALA A 65 -18.52 17.76 -14.81
N GLY A 66 -18.40 17.01 -15.90
CA GLY A 66 -19.47 16.88 -16.91
C GLY A 66 -20.74 16.24 -16.34
N ILE A 67 -20.61 15.15 -15.57
CA ILE A 67 -21.73 14.50 -14.88
C ILE A 67 -22.37 15.47 -13.88
N LEU A 68 -21.56 16.16 -13.09
CA LEU A 68 -22.02 17.18 -12.14
C LEU A 68 -22.88 18.24 -12.85
N LEU A 69 -22.41 18.81 -13.96
CA LEU A 69 -23.17 19.83 -14.70
C LEU A 69 -24.45 19.27 -15.33
N ALA A 70 -24.44 18.02 -15.80
CA ALA A 70 -25.62 17.35 -16.33
C ALA A 70 -26.73 17.17 -15.28
N HIS A 71 -26.35 16.93 -14.02
CA HIS A 71 -27.28 16.88 -12.88
C HIS A 71 -27.63 18.25 -12.32
N LEU A 72 -26.76 19.25 -12.49
CA LEU A 72 -27.00 20.60 -11.96
C LEU A 72 -28.03 21.38 -12.78
N VAL A 73 -27.90 21.34 -14.12
CA VAL A 73 -28.73 22.13 -15.05
C VAL A 73 -29.10 21.39 -16.34
N GLY A 74 -28.66 20.13 -16.48
CA GLY A 74 -28.86 19.35 -17.69
C GLY A 74 -30.03 18.36 -17.60
N PRO A 75 -29.99 17.28 -18.39
CA PRO A 75 -31.10 16.32 -18.51
C PRO A 75 -31.38 15.52 -17.22
N GLU A 76 -30.45 15.53 -16.26
CA GLU A 76 -30.57 14.82 -14.98
C GLU A 76 -30.92 15.76 -13.82
N ALA A 77 -31.20 17.05 -14.11
CA ALA A 77 -31.60 18.01 -13.09
C ALA A 77 -32.98 17.66 -12.51
N VAL A 78 -33.05 17.58 -11.17
CA VAL A 78 -34.27 17.28 -10.42
C VAL A 78 -34.60 18.44 -9.50
N GLN A 79 -35.86 18.85 -9.48
CA GLN A 79 -36.31 20.01 -8.71
C GLN A 79 -35.89 19.92 -7.22
N ASN A 80 -35.22 20.96 -6.73
CA ASN A 80 -34.75 21.13 -5.35
C ASN A 80 -33.76 20.04 -4.85
N SER A 81 -33.13 19.29 -5.75
CA SER A 81 -32.20 18.24 -5.37
C SER A 81 -30.84 18.78 -4.89
N GLN A 82 -30.09 17.91 -4.22
CA GLN A 82 -28.73 18.21 -3.75
C GLN A 82 -27.73 17.25 -4.41
N ILE A 83 -26.55 17.77 -4.73
CA ILE A 83 -25.42 17.03 -5.27
C ILE A 83 -24.23 17.29 -4.36
N VAL A 84 -23.45 16.24 -4.08
CA VAL A 84 -22.18 16.38 -3.36
C VAL A 84 -21.06 15.72 -4.13
N SER A 85 -19.88 16.33 -4.08
CA SER A 85 -18.63 15.64 -4.34
C SER A 85 -17.85 15.51 -3.03
N GLY A 86 -17.21 14.37 -2.81
CA GLY A 86 -16.43 14.08 -1.62
C GLY A 86 -15.00 13.68 -1.98
N ALA A 87 -14.04 14.22 -1.26
CA ALA A 87 -12.63 13.83 -1.33
C ALA A 87 -11.98 13.81 0.06
N MET A 88 -10.77 13.28 0.18
CA MET A 88 -10.08 13.16 1.47
C MET A 88 -9.54 14.51 1.96
N SER A 89 -8.96 15.33 1.07
CA SER A 89 -8.42 16.65 1.41
C SER A 89 -9.26 17.82 0.88
N GLN A 90 -9.10 19.01 1.49
CA GLN A 90 -9.76 20.23 1.03
C GLN A 90 -9.32 20.67 -0.36
N GLU A 91 -8.05 20.45 -0.71
CA GLU A 91 -7.49 20.72 -2.03
C GLU A 91 -8.13 19.80 -3.07
N GLN A 92 -8.21 18.49 -2.79
CA GLN A 92 -8.84 17.53 -3.70
C GLN A 92 -10.32 17.85 -3.94
N ALA A 93 -11.05 18.20 -2.87
CA ALA A 93 -12.46 18.59 -3.00
C ALA A 93 -12.65 19.86 -3.85
N ALA A 94 -11.65 20.77 -3.87
CA ALA A 94 -11.70 21.97 -4.70
C ALA A 94 -11.55 21.65 -6.18
N VAL A 95 -10.78 20.63 -6.55
CA VAL A 95 -10.46 20.32 -7.96
C VAL A 95 -11.72 20.14 -8.82
N VAL A 96 -12.70 19.36 -8.37
CA VAL A 96 -13.96 19.14 -9.12
C VAL A 96 -14.77 20.44 -9.24
N PHE A 97 -14.87 21.21 -8.15
CA PHE A 97 -15.57 22.50 -8.15
C PHE A 97 -14.91 23.50 -9.10
N ASP A 98 -13.60 23.66 -9.01
CA ASP A 98 -12.83 24.60 -9.82
C ASP A 98 -12.91 24.24 -11.31
N LEU A 99 -12.87 22.94 -11.64
CA LEU A 99 -13.02 22.47 -13.01
C LEU A 99 -14.41 22.80 -13.57
N ALA A 100 -15.48 22.55 -12.80
CA ALA A 100 -16.84 22.90 -13.18
C ALA A 100 -17.03 24.42 -13.33
N VAL A 101 -16.46 25.23 -12.43
CA VAL A 101 -16.46 26.71 -12.55
C VAL A 101 -15.80 27.17 -13.84
N LYS A 102 -14.65 26.58 -14.20
CA LYS A 102 -13.98 26.92 -15.47
C LYS A 102 -14.82 26.51 -16.68
N MET A 103 -15.45 25.33 -16.67
CA MET A 103 -16.35 24.89 -17.73
C MET A 103 -17.54 25.84 -17.90
N ILE A 104 -18.18 26.26 -16.80
CA ILE A 104 -19.25 27.27 -16.80
C ILE A 104 -18.71 28.59 -17.35
N GLY A 105 -17.54 29.02 -16.89
CA GLY A 105 -16.88 30.26 -17.33
C GLY A 105 -16.61 30.32 -18.84
N LEU A 106 -16.50 29.18 -19.50
CA LEU A 106 -16.26 29.08 -20.94
C LEU A 106 -17.53 28.93 -21.79
N ASN A 107 -18.71 28.77 -21.17
CA ASN A 107 -19.98 28.63 -21.88
C ASN A 107 -21.01 29.67 -21.41
N PRO A 108 -21.34 30.70 -22.22
CA PRO A 108 -22.31 31.73 -21.87
C PRO A 108 -23.69 31.18 -21.46
N GLU A 109 -24.18 30.11 -22.11
CA GLU A 109 -25.48 29.51 -21.77
C GLU A 109 -25.48 28.92 -20.36
N LEU A 110 -24.35 28.36 -19.91
CA LEU A 110 -24.21 27.86 -18.53
C LEU A 110 -24.05 29.00 -17.51
N GLN A 111 -23.39 30.10 -17.88
CA GLN A 111 -23.24 31.27 -17.00
C GLN A 111 -24.59 31.88 -16.62
N ASP A 112 -25.53 31.92 -17.57
CA ASP A 112 -26.86 32.52 -17.36
C ASP A 112 -27.73 31.70 -16.40
N ILE A 113 -27.45 30.40 -16.25
CA ILE A 113 -28.30 29.47 -15.50
C ILE A 113 -27.62 28.84 -14.27
N VAL A 114 -26.35 29.17 -14.00
CA VAL A 114 -25.60 28.70 -12.82
C VAL A 114 -25.08 29.86 -11.99
N HIS A 115 -25.49 29.91 -10.72
CA HIS A 115 -24.93 30.83 -9.75
C HIS A 115 -23.78 30.17 -8.97
N ILE A 116 -22.60 30.79 -9.02
CA ILE A 116 -21.36 30.28 -8.42
C ILE A 116 -21.14 30.95 -7.06
N ILE A 117 -20.87 30.16 -6.01
CA ILE A 117 -20.55 30.65 -4.67
C ILE A 117 -19.18 30.10 -4.24
N PRO A 118 -18.07 30.81 -4.55
CA PRO A 118 -16.71 30.31 -4.35
C PRO A 118 -16.35 30.05 -2.88
N SER A 119 -16.78 30.94 -1.97
CA SER A 119 -16.43 30.86 -0.53
C SER A 119 -16.85 29.56 0.13
N GLY A 120 -17.91 28.92 -0.36
CA GLY A 120 -18.42 27.65 0.14
C GLY A 120 -18.19 26.46 -0.79
N LYS A 121 -17.49 26.65 -1.93
CA LYS A 121 -17.36 25.66 -3.01
C LYS A 121 -18.74 25.10 -3.43
N LYS A 122 -19.70 26.00 -3.68
CA LYS A 122 -21.09 25.66 -4.05
C LYS A 122 -21.45 26.17 -5.43
N LEU A 123 -22.31 25.42 -6.11
CA LEU A 123 -22.97 25.84 -7.35
C LEU A 123 -24.48 25.71 -7.15
N LEU A 124 -25.24 26.64 -7.73
CA LEU A 124 -26.69 26.62 -7.75
C LEU A 124 -27.17 26.64 -9.19
N GLY A 125 -27.78 25.53 -9.64
CA GLY A 125 -28.48 25.45 -10.91
C GLY A 125 -29.85 26.13 -10.79
N LEU A 126 -30.02 27.27 -11.45
CA LEU A 126 -31.21 28.10 -11.34
C LEU A 126 -32.50 27.44 -11.86
N PRO A 127 -32.50 26.68 -12.98
CA PRO A 127 -33.74 26.15 -13.56
C PRO A 127 -34.53 25.22 -12.62
N CYS A 128 -33.81 24.38 -11.86
CA CYS A 128 -34.41 23.39 -10.98
C CYS A 128 -34.04 23.61 -9.49
N ASN A 129 -33.39 24.72 -9.14
CA ASN A 129 -32.88 25.00 -7.78
C ASN A 129 -32.00 23.86 -7.23
N VAL A 130 -31.18 23.25 -8.10
CA VAL A 130 -30.27 22.15 -7.72
C VAL A 130 -29.04 22.73 -7.05
N LYS A 131 -28.65 22.16 -5.91
CA LYS A 131 -27.52 22.65 -5.12
C LYS A 131 -26.37 21.65 -5.12
N TYR A 132 -25.20 22.09 -5.57
CA TYR A 132 -23.96 21.35 -5.42
C TYR A 132 -23.12 21.90 -4.25
N LYS A 133 -22.43 20.99 -3.54
CA LYS A 133 -21.39 21.35 -2.57
C LYS A 133 -20.23 20.34 -2.62
N ALA A 134 -19.00 20.85 -2.67
CA ALA A 134 -17.81 20.03 -2.43
C ALA A 134 -17.57 19.81 -0.93
N LEU A 135 -17.28 18.56 -0.55
CA LEU A 135 -17.03 18.10 0.81
C LEU A 135 -15.63 17.50 0.92
N ALA A 136 -14.98 17.70 2.06
CA ALA A 136 -13.71 17.05 2.38
C ALA A 136 -13.81 16.37 3.75
N ALA A 137 -13.13 15.23 3.91
CA ALA A 137 -13.12 14.45 5.15
C ALA A 137 -12.60 15.25 6.36
N GLU A 138 -11.60 16.12 6.15
CA GLU A 138 -11.03 17.00 7.19
C GLU A 138 -11.96 18.17 7.59
N GLY A 139 -13.03 18.40 6.85
CA GLY A 139 -14.00 19.45 7.17
C GLY A 139 -14.86 19.10 8.39
N LYS A 140 -15.34 20.11 9.12
CA LYS A 140 -16.39 19.90 10.13
C LYS A 140 -17.59 19.20 9.48
N THR A 141 -17.92 18.02 9.99
CA THR A 141 -19.00 17.15 9.50
C THR A 141 -20.28 17.95 9.28
N THR A 142 -20.78 17.93 8.03
CA THR A 142 -22.03 18.62 7.69
C THR A 142 -23.20 17.66 7.92
N HIS A 143 -23.61 17.50 9.19
CA HIS A 143 -24.85 16.80 9.51
C HIS A 143 -26.03 17.50 8.80
N GLY A 144 -26.83 16.76 8.01
CA GLY A 144 -28.08 17.26 7.40
C GLY A 144 -28.09 17.43 5.86
N LEU A 145 -27.11 16.91 5.14
CA LEU A 145 -27.20 16.80 3.67
C LEU A 145 -28.03 15.57 3.27
N SER A 146 -28.74 15.65 2.14
CA SER A 146 -29.47 14.52 1.55
C SER A 146 -29.28 14.55 0.03
N PRO A 147 -28.11 14.08 -0.45
CA PRO A 147 -27.77 14.18 -1.87
C PRO A 147 -28.48 13.13 -2.71
N LEU A 148 -29.04 13.56 -3.85
CA LEU A 148 -29.53 12.66 -4.89
C LEU A 148 -28.35 12.03 -5.64
N LEU A 149 -27.32 12.83 -5.93
CA LEU A 149 -26.06 12.38 -6.52
C LEU A 149 -24.91 12.65 -5.54
N ALA A 150 -24.17 11.59 -5.21
CA ALA A 150 -22.91 11.67 -4.49
C ALA A 150 -21.78 11.19 -5.39
N ILE A 151 -20.72 11.99 -5.54
CA ILE A 151 -19.52 11.63 -6.30
C ILE A 151 -18.34 11.57 -5.34
N LEU A 152 -17.77 10.39 -5.13
CA LEU A 152 -16.57 10.19 -4.34
C LEU A 152 -15.38 10.11 -5.30
N ASP A 153 -14.52 11.13 -5.28
CA ASP A 153 -13.30 11.17 -6.07
C ASP A 153 -12.12 10.65 -5.24
N GLU A 154 -11.19 9.97 -5.90
CA GLU A 154 -9.96 9.44 -5.29
C GLU A 154 -10.19 8.44 -4.12
N VAL A 155 -11.28 7.66 -4.14
CA VAL A 155 -11.64 6.67 -3.10
C VAL A 155 -10.56 5.62 -2.84
N GLY A 156 -9.75 5.28 -3.85
CA GLY A 156 -8.62 4.36 -3.72
C GLY A 156 -7.50 4.85 -2.81
N GLN A 157 -7.52 6.13 -2.38
CA GLN A 157 -6.57 6.66 -1.40
C GLN A 157 -6.97 6.39 0.06
N ILE A 158 -8.20 5.89 0.29
CA ILE A 158 -8.68 5.55 1.63
C ILE A 158 -7.95 4.29 2.10
N VAL A 159 -7.17 4.42 3.17
CA VAL A 159 -6.49 3.30 3.83
C VAL A 159 -7.41 2.64 4.83
N GLY A 160 -7.51 1.32 4.75
CA GLY A 160 -8.37 0.51 5.61
C GLY A 160 -9.76 0.26 5.04
N PRO A 161 -10.54 -0.61 5.68
CA PRO A 161 -11.77 -1.16 5.10
C PRO A 161 -12.98 -0.24 5.21
N GLN A 162 -12.88 0.87 5.94
CA GLN A 162 -13.99 1.76 6.26
C GLN A 162 -13.53 3.22 6.32
N SER A 163 -14.45 4.15 6.05
CA SER A 163 -14.23 5.58 6.19
C SER A 163 -15.49 6.27 6.70
N ALA A 164 -15.42 6.83 7.91
CA ALA A 164 -16.54 7.53 8.53
C ALA A 164 -17.09 8.66 7.65
N PHE A 165 -16.23 9.30 6.85
CA PHE A 165 -16.64 10.33 5.88
C PHE A 165 -17.49 9.74 4.75
N VAL A 166 -17.04 8.62 4.17
CA VAL A 166 -17.78 7.93 3.11
C VAL A 166 -19.09 7.37 3.66
N ASP A 167 -19.06 6.74 4.83
CA ASP A 167 -20.25 6.18 5.48
C ASP A 167 -21.31 7.25 5.73
N ALA A 168 -20.90 8.46 6.16
CA ALA A 168 -21.81 9.58 6.35
C ALA A 168 -22.47 10.04 5.03
N ILE A 169 -21.75 10.00 3.90
CA ILE A 169 -22.31 10.34 2.58
C ILE A 169 -23.28 9.26 2.11
N VAL A 170 -22.88 8.00 2.19
CA VAL A 170 -23.71 6.86 1.75
C VAL A 170 -25.01 6.80 2.55
N THR A 171 -24.93 6.94 3.88
CA THR A 171 -26.12 6.93 4.74
C THR A 171 -27.03 8.14 4.52
N ALA A 172 -26.47 9.31 4.18
CA ALA A 172 -27.25 10.51 3.84
C ALA A 172 -28.12 10.35 2.58
N GLN A 173 -27.79 9.41 1.69
CA GLN A 173 -28.59 9.14 0.48
C GLN A 173 -29.85 8.32 0.75
N GLY A 174 -29.98 7.67 1.91
CA GLY A 174 -31.06 6.72 2.20
C GLY A 174 -32.48 7.32 2.29
N ALA A 175 -32.63 8.64 2.13
CA ALA A 175 -33.92 9.32 2.08
C ALA A 175 -34.49 9.46 0.65
N HIS A 176 -33.71 9.14 -0.39
CA HIS A 176 -34.16 9.18 -1.79
C HIS A 176 -34.53 7.79 -2.29
N ASP A 177 -35.54 7.71 -3.16
CA ASP A 177 -35.99 6.43 -3.75
C ASP A 177 -35.04 5.89 -4.83
N ALA A 178 -34.25 6.77 -5.46
CA ALA A 178 -33.29 6.41 -6.52
C ALA A 178 -32.02 7.28 -6.44
N PRO A 179 -31.23 7.20 -5.35
CA PRO A 179 -29.98 7.91 -5.25
C PRO A 179 -28.91 7.27 -6.14
N LEU A 180 -27.97 8.09 -6.63
CA LEU A 180 -26.82 7.61 -7.39
C LEU A 180 -25.53 7.94 -6.64
N LEU A 181 -24.76 6.90 -6.31
CA LEU A 181 -23.39 7.03 -5.79
C LEU A 181 -22.41 6.71 -6.91
N ILE A 182 -21.49 7.62 -7.22
CA ILE A 182 -20.41 7.41 -8.17
C ILE A 182 -19.08 7.43 -7.40
N ALA A 183 -18.34 6.33 -7.38
CA ALA A 183 -17.00 6.27 -6.81
C ALA A 183 -15.96 6.06 -7.91
N ILE A 184 -14.98 6.96 -8.00
CA ILE A 184 -14.00 6.97 -9.10
C ILE A 184 -12.60 7.12 -8.52
N SER A 185 -11.67 6.25 -8.91
CA SER A 185 -10.27 6.35 -8.48
C SER A 185 -9.34 5.51 -9.36
N THR A 186 -8.05 5.50 -9.02
CA THR A 186 -7.18 4.35 -9.33
C THR A 186 -7.49 3.22 -8.34
N GLN A 187 -6.94 2.02 -8.58
CA GLN A 187 -6.98 0.96 -7.57
C GLN A 187 -6.28 1.38 -6.29
N ALA A 188 -6.83 0.94 -5.15
CA ALA A 188 -6.16 1.07 -3.88
C ALA A 188 -4.91 0.18 -3.84
N ALA A 189 -3.99 0.51 -2.96
CA ALA A 189 -2.73 -0.20 -2.84
C ALA A 189 -2.91 -1.65 -2.34
N ASN A 190 -3.88 -1.88 -1.45
CA ASN A 190 -4.11 -3.19 -0.85
C ASN A 190 -5.54 -3.71 -1.10
N ASP A 191 -5.69 -5.03 -1.11
CA ASP A 191 -6.98 -5.74 -1.16
C ASP A 191 -7.86 -5.55 0.10
N ALA A 192 -7.34 -4.88 1.14
CA ALA A 192 -8.06 -4.61 2.39
C ALA A 192 -8.62 -3.19 2.46
N ASP A 193 -8.30 -2.36 1.47
CA ASP A 193 -8.71 -0.97 1.43
C ASP A 193 -10.12 -0.84 0.83
N LEU A 194 -10.88 0.15 1.29
CA LEU A 194 -12.32 0.32 1.03
C LEU A 194 -12.70 0.13 -0.46
N PHE A 195 -11.98 0.80 -1.37
CA PHE A 195 -12.33 0.73 -2.79
C PHE A 195 -12.09 -0.66 -3.39
N SER A 196 -11.01 -1.36 -2.99
CA SER A 196 -10.76 -2.73 -3.43
C SER A 196 -11.87 -3.67 -2.96
N ILE A 197 -12.34 -3.52 -1.72
CA ILE A 197 -13.47 -4.28 -1.17
C ILE A 197 -14.75 -4.03 -2.00
N TRP A 198 -15.03 -2.78 -2.36
CA TRP A 198 -16.21 -2.44 -3.17
C TRP A 198 -16.13 -3.01 -4.59
N LEU A 199 -14.96 -2.97 -5.22
CA LEU A 199 -14.75 -3.56 -6.54
C LEU A 199 -14.92 -5.09 -6.50
N ASP A 200 -14.33 -5.75 -5.50
CA ASP A 200 -14.45 -7.20 -5.32
C ASP A 200 -15.89 -7.61 -5.00
N ASP A 201 -16.60 -6.84 -4.16
CA ASP A 201 -18.02 -7.07 -3.87
C ASP A 201 -18.89 -6.93 -5.13
N ALA A 202 -18.64 -5.90 -5.95
CA ALA A 202 -19.36 -5.71 -7.22
C ALA A 202 -19.15 -6.90 -8.18
N GLU A 203 -17.92 -7.41 -8.29
CA GLU A 203 -17.60 -8.57 -9.13
C GLU A 203 -18.24 -9.87 -8.61
N ASN A 204 -18.21 -10.09 -7.30
CA ASN A 204 -18.68 -11.32 -6.68
C ASN A 204 -20.21 -11.38 -6.52
N SER A 205 -20.82 -10.29 -6.06
CA SER A 205 -22.27 -10.21 -5.83
C SER A 205 -23.06 -10.20 -7.14
N LYS A 206 -22.49 -9.59 -8.18
CA LYS A 206 -23.15 -9.33 -9.48
C LYS A 206 -24.51 -8.64 -9.30
N ASP A 207 -24.61 -7.77 -8.29
CA ASP A 207 -25.80 -6.98 -8.04
C ASP A 207 -26.12 -6.12 -9.28
N PRO A 208 -27.31 -6.28 -9.90
CA PRO A 208 -27.67 -5.54 -11.11
C PRO A 208 -27.80 -4.02 -10.90
N HIS A 209 -27.88 -3.54 -9.65
CA HIS A 209 -27.90 -2.12 -9.31
C HIS A 209 -26.50 -1.50 -9.19
N ILE A 210 -25.43 -2.31 -9.31
CA ILE A 210 -24.04 -1.86 -9.28
C ILE A 210 -23.43 -1.90 -10.69
N VAL A 211 -23.01 -0.74 -11.18
CA VAL A 211 -22.25 -0.63 -12.43
C VAL A 211 -20.76 -0.51 -12.09
N SER A 212 -19.94 -1.51 -12.42
CA SER A 212 -18.51 -1.49 -12.12
C SER A 212 -17.66 -1.63 -13.38
N HIS A 213 -16.86 -0.61 -13.69
CA HIS A 213 -15.87 -0.63 -14.77
C HIS A 213 -14.46 -0.56 -14.17
N VAL A 214 -13.68 -1.62 -14.34
CA VAL A 214 -12.28 -1.71 -13.89
C VAL A 214 -11.38 -1.84 -15.12
N TYR A 215 -10.47 -0.88 -15.28
CA TYR A 215 -9.44 -0.88 -16.32
C TYR A 215 -8.09 -1.13 -15.66
N GLU A 216 -7.55 -2.33 -15.78
CA GLU A 216 -6.28 -2.72 -15.18
C GLU A 216 -5.45 -3.57 -16.13
N ALA A 217 -4.13 -3.54 -15.93
CA ALA A 217 -3.23 -4.47 -16.60
C ALA A 217 -3.22 -5.84 -15.88
N PRO A 218 -2.94 -6.94 -16.59
CA PRO A 218 -2.67 -8.24 -15.97
C PRO A 218 -1.63 -8.13 -14.84
N LYS A 219 -1.81 -8.87 -13.75
CA LYS A 219 -0.95 -8.75 -12.55
C LYS A 219 0.54 -9.04 -12.84
N ASP A 220 0.79 -9.92 -13.79
CA ASP A 220 2.09 -10.39 -14.27
C ASP A 220 2.57 -9.64 -15.52
N ALA A 221 1.89 -8.55 -15.92
CA ALA A 221 2.30 -7.77 -17.07
C ALA A 221 3.72 -7.19 -16.90
N GLU A 222 4.50 -7.33 -17.97
CA GLU A 222 5.81 -6.69 -18.12
C GLU A 222 5.66 -5.16 -18.15
N LEU A 223 6.67 -4.45 -17.67
CA LEU A 223 6.60 -2.99 -17.52
C LEU A 223 6.51 -2.27 -18.87
N ASP A 224 7.05 -2.86 -19.93
CA ASP A 224 7.06 -2.33 -21.30
C ASP A 224 5.98 -2.91 -22.23
N ASP A 225 5.03 -3.68 -21.68
CA ASP A 225 3.92 -4.25 -22.44
C ASP A 225 2.88 -3.19 -22.81
N ARG A 226 2.82 -2.87 -24.11
CA ARG A 226 1.88 -1.88 -24.67
C ARG A 226 0.43 -2.33 -24.62
N GLU A 227 0.14 -3.63 -24.66
CA GLU A 227 -1.23 -4.14 -24.53
C GLU A 227 -1.72 -3.98 -23.10
N ALA A 228 -0.87 -4.32 -22.12
CA ALA A 228 -1.13 -4.04 -20.71
C ALA A 228 -1.35 -2.55 -20.43
N TRP A 229 -0.58 -1.67 -21.07
CA TRP A 229 -0.79 -0.23 -20.94
C TRP A 229 -2.16 0.20 -21.46
N ALA A 230 -2.58 -0.30 -22.63
CA ALA A 230 -3.87 0.01 -23.21
C ALA A 230 -5.05 -0.52 -22.37
N ALA A 231 -4.91 -1.70 -21.76
CA ALA A 231 -5.91 -2.27 -20.87
C ALA A 231 -6.20 -1.38 -19.65
N ALA A 232 -5.15 -0.83 -19.02
CA ALA A 232 -5.28 0.08 -17.88
C ALA A 232 -5.60 1.54 -18.28
N ASN A 233 -5.33 1.91 -19.52
CA ASN A 233 -5.42 3.28 -20.03
C ASN A 233 -6.22 3.34 -21.34
N PRO A 234 -7.55 3.23 -21.31
CA PRO A 234 -8.38 3.32 -22.51
C PRO A 234 -8.27 4.69 -23.24
N ALA A 235 -7.73 5.73 -22.60
CA ALA A 235 -7.44 7.02 -23.23
C ALA A 235 -6.02 7.11 -23.84
N LEU A 236 -5.26 6.00 -23.88
CA LEU A 236 -3.89 6.00 -24.40
C LEU A 236 -3.87 6.38 -25.87
N GLY A 237 -3.15 7.46 -26.19
CA GLY A 237 -3.09 8.01 -27.54
C GLY A 237 -4.13 9.08 -27.84
N THR A 238 -5.19 9.24 -27.04
CA THR A 238 -6.14 10.37 -27.15
C THR A 238 -5.62 11.55 -26.34
N PHE A 239 -5.86 11.57 -25.03
CA PHE A 239 -5.33 12.57 -24.10
C PHE A 239 -4.38 11.97 -23.05
N ARG A 240 -4.28 10.64 -22.93
CA ARG A 240 -3.18 9.99 -22.19
C ARG A 240 -1.97 9.83 -23.12
N SER A 241 -0.90 10.55 -22.81
CA SER A 241 0.33 10.59 -23.62
C SER A 241 1.09 9.26 -23.62
N LEU A 242 1.22 8.62 -24.79
CA LEU A 242 2.05 7.43 -24.99
C LEU A 242 3.52 7.68 -24.65
N ARG A 243 4.07 8.83 -25.06
CA ARG A 243 5.46 9.22 -24.75
C ARG A 243 5.72 9.36 -23.25
N ASP A 244 4.75 9.90 -22.50
CA ASP A 244 4.87 9.96 -21.03
C ASP A 244 4.80 8.57 -20.42
N MET A 245 4.00 7.68 -21.03
CA MET A 245 3.84 6.30 -20.60
C MET A 245 5.14 5.50 -20.77
N GLU A 246 5.75 5.57 -21.96
CA GLU A 246 7.05 4.96 -22.28
C GLU A 246 8.15 5.43 -21.33
N ARG A 247 8.24 6.75 -21.08
CA ARG A 247 9.24 7.31 -20.16
C ARG A 247 9.08 6.80 -18.73
N MET A 248 7.84 6.68 -18.25
CA MET A 248 7.59 6.17 -16.89
C MET A 248 7.88 4.68 -16.78
N ALA A 249 7.65 3.90 -17.85
CA ALA A 249 7.98 2.48 -17.89
C ALA A 249 9.49 2.25 -17.88
N GLU A 250 10.23 3.02 -18.68
CA GLU A 250 11.69 3.01 -18.67
C GLU A 250 12.27 3.42 -17.31
N MET A 251 11.62 4.38 -16.63
CA MET A 251 12.02 4.76 -15.27
C MET A 251 11.73 3.65 -14.26
N ALA A 252 10.59 2.98 -14.36
CA ALA A 252 10.23 1.84 -13.52
C ALA A 252 11.19 0.67 -13.69
N GLY A 253 11.59 0.35 -14.94
CA GLY A 253 12.56 -0.70 -15.22
C GLY A 253 13.98 -0.40 -14.70
N ARG A 254 14.34 0.89 -14.56
CA ARG A 254 15.64 1.32 -14.01
C ARG A 254 15.64 1.53 -12.50
N MET A 255 14.48 1.84 -11.91
CA MET A 255 14.35 2.20 -10.50
C MET A 255 13.32 1.29 -9.82
N PRO A 256 13.78 0.25 -9.09
CA PRO A 256 12.87 -0.64 -8.36
C PRO A 256 11.93 0.09 -7.40
N SER A 257 12.38 1.20 -6.82
CA SER A 257 11.56 2.03 -5.92
C SER A 257 10.39 2.74 -6.62
N PHE A 258 10.48 2.92 -7.93
CA PHE A 258 9.43 3.53 -8.75
C PHE A 258 8.51 2.50 -9.39
N GLU A 259 8.92 1.23 -9.48
CA GLU A 259 8.13 0.16 -10.11
C GLU A 259 6.73 0.05 -9.50
N ASN A 260 6.62 -0.02 -8.17
CA ASN A 260 5.31 -0.11 -7.52
C ASN A 260 4.45 1.13 -7.76
N THR A 261 5.07 2.30 -7.85
CA THR A 261 4.37 3.54 -8.19
C THR A 261 3.81 3.47 -9.61
N PHE A 262 4.61 2.98 -10.56
CA PHE A 262 4.18 2.77 -11.94
C PHE A 262 3.06 1.74 -12.05
N ARG A 263 3.23 0.58 -11.43
CA ARG A 263 2.24 -0.50 -11.41
C ARG A 263 0.91 -0.03 -10.84
N ASN A 264 0.91 0.68 -9.71
CA ASN A 264 -0.33 1.19 -9.13
C ASN A 264 -0.94 2.35 -9.93
N LEU A 265 -0.15 3.38 -10.28
CA LEU A 265 -0.71 4.61 -10.85
C LEU A 265 -0.91 4.56 -12.37
N ASN A 266 -0.17 3.71 -13.08
CA ASN A 266 -0.20 3.64 -14.54
C ASN A 266 -0.72 2.32 -15.09
N LEU A 267 -0.44 1.20 -14.42
CA LEU A 267 -1.04 -0.10 -14.77
C LEU A 267 -2.32 -0.40 -13.98
N ASN A 268 -2.69 0.51 -13.06
CA ASN A 268 -3.86 0.40 -12.20
C ASN A 268 -3.91 -0.91 -11.40
N GLN A 269 -2.75 -1.42 -10.95
CA GLN A 269 -2.63 -2.66 -10.18
C GLN A 269 -2.71 -2.39 -8.67
N ARG A 270 -3.23 -3.35 -7.90
CA ARG A 270 -3.19 -3.34 -6.43
C ARG A 270 -1.81 -3.74 -5.92
N VAL A 271 -0.90 -2.78 -5.90
CA VAL A 271 0.44 -2.95 -5.33
C VAL A 271 0.76 -1.80 -4.39
N SER A 272 1.43 -2.10 -3.28
CA SER A 272 1.85 -1.08 -2.32
C SER A 272 2.91 -0.18 -2.93
N THR A 273 2.64 1.13 -3.01
CA THR A 273 3.59 2.13 -3.51
C THR A 273 4.81 2.30 -2.58
N VAL A 274 4.72 1.81 -1.35
CA VAL A 274 5.85 1.74 -0.43
C VAL A 274 6.74 0.59 -0.84
N SER A 275 7.96 0.91 -1.27
CA SER A 275 8.90 -0.10 -1.72
C SER A 275 9.46 -0.88 -0.54
N PRO A 276 9.50 -2.22 -0.62
CA PRO A 276 10.19 -3.02 0.38
C PRO A 276 11.68 -2.67 0.39
N PHE A 277 12.33 -2.90 1.53
CA PHE A 277 13.77 -2.76 1.73
C PHE A 277 14.56 -3.55 0.68
N MET A 278 14.05 -4.72 0.30
CA MET A 278 14.62 -5.55 -0.76
C MET A 278 13.61 -5.75 -1.88
N SER A 279 14.01 -5.53 -3.13
CA SER A 279 13.14 -5.81 -4.27
C SER A 279 12.94 -7.32 -4.43
N ARG A 280 11.81 -7.71 -5.04
CA ARG A 280 11.49 -9.13 -5.27
C ARG A 280 12.56 -9.84 -6.10
N ASN A 281 13.08 -9.18 -7.13
CA ASN A 281 14.10 -9.76 -8.01
C ASN A 281 15.43 -9.99 -7.28
N VAL A 282 15.84 -9.09 -6.37
CA VAL A 282 17.07 -9.28 -5.58
C VAL A 282 16.87 -10.35 -4.50
N TRP A 283 15.67 -10.45 -3.92
CA TRP A 283 15.34 -11.56 -3.03
C TRP A 283 15.39 -12.90 -3.78
N GLU A 284 14.73 -13.00 -4.93
CA GLU A 284 14.68 -14.22 -5.74
C GLU A 284 16.02 -14.61 -6.36
N SER A 285 16.96 -13.67 -6.55
CA SER A 285 18.32 -14.01 -6.97
C SER A 285 19.12 -14.72 -5.89
N CYS A 286 18.74 -14.60 -4.62
CA CYS A 286 19.35 -15.26 -3.45
C CYS A 286 18.61 -16.53 -3.00
N ARG A 287 17.78 -17.11 -3.88
CA ARG A 287 16.85 -18.22 -3.58
C ARG A 287 17.50 -19.56 -3.24
N GLU A 288 18.79 -19.73 -3.49
CA GLU A 288 19.47 -21.01 -3.28
C GLU A 288 19.34 -21.47 -1.83
N ALA A 289 19.24 -22.79 -1.64
CA ALA A 289 19.17 -23.39 -0.32
C ALA A 289 20.48 -23.11 0.45
N PRO A 290 20.40 -22.81 1.76
CA PRO A 290 21.57 -22.67 2.62
C PRO A 290 22.47 -23.91 2.55
N GLN A 291 23.78 -23.69 2.50
CA GLN A 291 24.81 -24.71 2.62
C GLN A 291 25.40 -24.72 4.03
N ALA A 292 26.11 -25.80 4.37
CA ALA A 292 26.78 -25.92 5.65
C ALA A 292 27.76 -24.76 5.88
N ILE A 293 27.66 -24.15 7.06
CA ILE A 293 28.55 -23.09 7.50
C ILE A 293 29.87 -23.72 7.92
N THR A 294 31.00 -23.14 7.51
CA THR A 294 32.34 -23.73 7.72
C THR A 294 33.17 -22.99 8.78
N GLY A 295 32.62 -21.95 9.40
CA GLY A 295 33.27 -21.16 10.45
C GLY A 295 32.27 -20.64 11.47
N GLN A 296 32.65 -19.57 12.17
CA GLN A 296 31.76 -18.92 13.13
C GLN A 296 30.49 -18.41 12.46
N CYS A 297 29.39 -18.53 13.18
CA CYS A 297 28.11 -17.96 12.79
C CYS A 297 27.56 -17.05 13.87
N TYR A 298 26.69 -16.16 13.42
CA TYR A 298 26.09 -15.12 14.23
C TYR A 298 24.60 -15.31 14.15
N ALA A 299 23.90 -15.07 15.25
CA ALA A 299 22.46 -15.14 15.28
C ALA A 299 21.85 -13.81 15.69
N GLY A 300 20.66 -13.52 15.19
CA GLY A 300 19.82 -12.44 15.66
C GLY A 300 18.54 -13.00 16.24
N LEU A 301 18.11 -12.44 17.36
CA LEU A 301 16.90 -12.84 18.09
C LEU A 301 15.97 -11.64 18.29
N ASP A 302 14.81 -11.69 17.65
CA ASP A 302 13.73 -10.71 17.83
C ASP A 302 12.59 -11.36 18.61
N LEU A 303 12.34 -10.88 19.82
CA LEU A 303 11.38 -11.46 20.75
C LEU A 303 10.01 -10.81 20.63
N SER A 304 8.96 -11.63 20.61
CA SER A 304 7.56 -11.18 20.60
C SER A 304 6.80 -11.62 21.84
N ALA A 305 5.73 -10.89 22.17
CA ALA A 305 4.82 -11.24 23.26
C ALA A 305 3.61 -12.08 22.79
N SER A 306 2.64 -11.44 22.15
CA SER A 306 1.34 -12.04 21.80
C SER A 306 0.90 -11.83 20.36
N LYS A 307 1.34 -10.74 19.72
CA LYS A 307 0.90 -10.33 18.39
C LYS A 307 1.92 -10.64 17.31
N ASP A 308 3.20 -10.36 17.56
CA ASP A 308 4.27 -10.52 16.58
C ASP A 308 4.83 -11.96 16.55
N LEU A 309 5.79 -12.20 15.66
CA LEU A 309 6.54 -13.46 15.59
C LEU A 309 7.79 -13.34 16.46
N THR A 310 8.14 -14.41 17.16
CA THR A 310 9.51 -14.54 17.69
C THR A 310 10.37 -15.14 16.58
N ALA A 311 11.49 -14.50 16.26
CA ALA A 311 12.36 -14.90 15.17
C ALA A 311 13.80 -15.08 15.66
N PHE A 312 14.40 -16.21 15.32
CA PHE A 312 15.81 -16.51 15.54
C PHE A 312 16.45 -16.84 14.18
N VAL A 313 17.38 -16.03 13.73
CA VAL A 313 17.99 -16.19 12.40
C VAL A 313 19.49 -16.33 12.56
N ILE A 314 20.04 -17.47 12.13
CA ILE A 314 21.48 -17.72 12.08
C ILE A 314 22.00 -17.33 10.70
N ALA A 315 23.13 -16.62 10.66
CA ALA A 315 23.85 -16.24 9.46
C ALA A 315 25.34 -16.58 9.63
N GLY A 316 25.92 -17.25 8.64
CA GLY A 316 27.36 -17.52 8.60
C GLY A 316 27.82 -17.91 7.21
N GLN A 317 29.14 -17.93 6.99
CA GLN A 317 29.71 -18.17 5.67
C GLN A 317 30.04 -19.64 5.42
N SER A 318 29.75 -20.12 4.20
CA SER A 318 30.26 -21.40 3.69
C SER A 318 31.69 -21.24 3.12
N ALA A 319 32.30 -22.34 2.70
CA ALA A 319 33.68 -22.36 2.19
C ALA A 319 33.91 -21.44 0.97
N ASP A 320 32.87 -21.14 0.20
CA ASP A 320 32.88 -20.21 -0.93
C ASP A 320 32.72 -18.73 -0.53
N GLY A 321 32.60 -18.45 0.77
CA GLY A 321 32.44 -17.10 1.32
C GLY A 321 31.02 -16.54 1.20
N TRP A 322 30.03 -17.35 0.80
CA TRP A 322 28.63 -16.91 0.70
C TRP A 322 27.94 -17.01 2.05
N TRP A 323 27.06 -16.06 2.34
CA TRP A 323 26.24 -16.07 3.54
C TRP A 323 25.11 -17.09 3.41
N ASN A 324 24.98 -17.96 4.40
CA ASN A 324 23.93 -18.97 4.48
C ASN A 324 23.02 -18.65 5.66
N ILE A 325 21.72 -18.54 5.39
CA ILE A 325 20.73 -18.04 6.34
C ILE A 325 19.81 -19.17 6.78
N TYR A 326 19.77 -19.43 8.08
CA TYR A 326 18.92 -20.44 8.71
C TYR A 326 17.92 -19.75 9.65
N PRO A 327 16.68 -19.48 9.19
CA PRO A 327 15.69 -18.79 9.97
C PRO A 327 14.74 -19.75 10.71
N TYR A 328 14.41 -19.41 11.95
CA TYR A 328 13.50 -20.15 12.83
C TYR A 328 12.48 -19.20 13.45
N PHE A 329 11.22 -19.64 13.53
CA PHE A 329 10.11 -18.78 13.93
C PHE A 329 9.19 -19.48 14.93
N TRP A 330 8.65 -18.70 15.87
CA TRP A 330 7.66 -19.15 16.85
C TRP A 330 6.46 -18.21 16.91
N THR A 331 5.30 -18.79 17.21
CA THR A 331 4.05 -18.05 17.35
C THR A 331 3.13 -18.69 18.41
N PRO A 332 2.37 -17.91 19.20
CA PRO A 332 1.41 -18.48 20.15
C PRO A 332 0.27 -19.25 19.44
N GLU A 333 0.00 -20.47 19.87
CA GLU A 333 -0.98 -21.37 19.26
C GLU A 333 -2.41 -20.78 19.32
N LYS A 334 -2.83 -20.26 20.49
CA LYS A 334 -4.22 -19.83 20.70
C LYS A 334 -4.61 -18.63 19.83
N THR A 335 -3.68 -17.72 19.55
CA THR A 335 -3.94 -16.49 18.78
C THR A 335 -3.57 -16.62 17.30
N MET A 336 -3.00 -17.75 16.88
CA MET A 336 -2.49 -17.94 15.52
C MET A 336 -3.60 -17.79 14.46
N ARG A 337 -4.76 -18.42 14.66
CA ARG A 337 -5.85 -18.41 13.67
C ARG A 337 -6.43 -17.01 13.45
N ASP A 338 -6.61 -16.26 14.52
CA ASP A 338 -7.13 -14.89 14.43
C ASP A 338 -6.12 -13.99 13.74
N ARG A 339 -4.82 -14.13 14.07
CA ARG A 339 -3.74 -13.41 13.38
C ARG A 339 -3.58 -13.82 11.92
N ALA A 340 -3.80 -15.08 11.57
CA ALA A 340 -3.78 -15.52 10.17
C ALA A 340 -4.84 -14.77 9.35
N LYS A 341 -6.02 -14.54 9.93
CA LYS A 341 -7.09 -13.73 9.31
C LYS A 341 -6.74 -12.25 9.27
N THR A 342 -6.27 -11.69 10.39
CA THR A 342 -5.95 -10.26 10.50
C THR A 342 -4.78 -9.87 9.59
N ASP A 343 -3.72 -10.67 9.58
CA ASP A 343 -2.52 -10.43 8.78
C ASP A 343 -2.70 -10.92 7.33
N ARG A 344 -3.74 -11.72 7.05
CA ARG A 344 -3.94 -12.44 5.77
C ARG A 344 -2.74 -13.30 5.36
N VAL A 345 -2.13 -13.95 6.35
CA VAL A 345 -0.93 -14.80 6.20
C VAL A 345 -1.27 -16.24 6.61
N PRO A 346 -0.86 -17.27 5.85
CA PRO A 346 -1.24 -18.66 6.12
C PRO A 346 -0.39 -19.29 7.25
N TYR A 347 -0.38 -18.69 8.45
CA TYR A 347 0.40 -19.18 9.59
C TYR A 347 0.04 -20.62 9.98
N ASP A 348 -1.23 -20.99 9.85
CA ASP A 348 -1.71 -22.34 10.14
C ASP A 348 -1.18 -23.39 9.15
N VAL A 349 -0.96 -23.01 7.89
CA VAL A 349 -0.33 -23.86 6.88
C VAL A 349 1.14 -24.02 7.19
N TRP A 350 1.84 -22.93 7.50
CA TRP A 350 3.26 -22.96 7.86
C TRP A 350 3.54 -23.76 9.14
N ALA A 351 2.63 -23.69 10.11
CA ALA A 351 2.70 -24.52 11.31
C ALA A 351 2.59 -26.01 10.99
N LYS A 352 1.66 -26.40 10.13
CA LYS A 352 1.53 -27.80 9.65
C LYS A 352 2.74 -28.26 8.84
N GLN A 353 3.39 -27.36 8.12
CA GLN A 353 4.60 -27.63 7.34
C GLN A 353 5.87 -27.69 8.20
N GLY A 354 5.82 -27.30 9.47
CA GLY A 354 6.98 -27.28 10.37
C GLY A 354 7.93 -26.09 10.18
N VAL A 355 7.61 -25.15 9.28
CA VAL A 355 8.41 -23.94 9.01
C VAL A 355 8.06 -22.77 9.94
N LEU A 356 7.03 -22.94 10.78
CA LEU A 356 6.65 -22.03 11.86
C LEU A 356 6.28 -22.86 13.10
N LYS A 357 6.99 -22.71 14.21
CA LYS A 357 6.69 -23.46 15.42
C LYS A 357 5.61 -22.77 16.25
N THR A 358 4.76 -23.55 16.92
CA THR A 358 3.73 -23.01 17.81
C THR A 358 4.07 -23.24 19.26
N THR A 359 3.91 -22.24 20.12
CA THR A 359 4.03 -22.39 21.57
C THR A 359 2.66 -22.46 22.24
N PRO A 360 2.47 -23.28 23.29
CA PRO A 360 1.20 -23.36 24.00
C PRO A 360 0.76 -22.01 24.59
N GLY A 361 -0.54 -21.72 24.55
CA GLY A 361 -1.11 -20.54 25.19
C GLY A 361 -1.29 -19.32 24.26
N SER A 362 -1.56 -18.16 24.88
CA SER A 362 -1.86 -16.90 24.17
C SER A 362 -0.67 -15.96 24.03
N PHE A 363 0.47 -16.34 24.62
CA PHE A 363 1.76 -15.65 24.56
C PHE A 363 2.84 -16.65 24.16
N VAL A 364 3.98 -16.16 23.66
CA VAL A 364 5.12 -17.02 23.35
C VAL A 364 5.68 -17.60 24.65
N ASP A 365 5.81 -18.92 24.71
CA ASP A 365 6.45 -19.61 25.83
C ASP A 365 7.96 -19.66 25.61
N TYR A 366 8.68 -18.79 26.32
CA TYR A 366 10.14 -18.68 26.22
C TYR A 366 10.89 -19.92 26.69
N ALA A 367 10.30 -20.76 27.55
CA ALA A 367 10.92 -22.03 27.92
C ALA A 367 10.94 -23.01 26.74
N VAL A 368 9.89 -22.99 25.91
CA VAL A 368 9.86 -23.76 24.64
C VAL A 368 10.90 -23.21 23.67
N VAL A 369 10.93 -21.88 23.49
CA VAL A 369 11.88 -21.22 22.57
C VAL A 369 13.33 -21.54 22.95
N ILE A 370 13.69 -21.48 24.22
CA ILE A 370 15.07 -21.75 24.67
C ILE A 370 15.46 -23.22 24.49
N ARG A 371 14.57 -24.18 24.76
CA ARG A 371 14.84 -25.60 24.48
C ARG A 371 15.07 -25.83 22.99
N ASP A 372 14.23 -25.24 22.15
CA ASP A 372 14.42 -25.32 20.71
C ASP A 372 15.73 -24.68 20.26
N ILE A 373 16.10 -23.53 20.82
CA ILE A 373 17.38 -22.87 20.52
C ILE A 373 18.55 -23.78 20.92
N ALA A 374 18.52 -24.42 22.09
CA ALA A 374 19.56 -25.36 22.52
C ALA A 374 19.75 -26.52 21.54
N GLU A 375 18.65 -27.08 21.02
CA GLU A 375 18.70 -28.12 19.98
C GLU A 375 19.26 -27.58 18.67
N ILE A 376 18.74 -26.43 18.21
CA ILE A 376 19.14 -25.81 16.94
C ILE A 376 20.64 -25.50 16.92
N ILE A 377 21.16 -24.86 17.96
CA ILE A 377 22.56 -24.41 17.96
C ILE A 377 23.57 -25.55 18.12
N SER A 378 23.13 -26.77 18.46
CA SER A 378 24.05 -27.91 18.63
C SER A 378 24.83 -28.26 17.35
N ASP A 379 24.31 -27.84 16.19
CA ASP A 379 24.94 -28.01 14.88
C ASP A 379 25.76 -26.78 14.42
N PHE A 380 25.88 -25.74 15.26
CA PHE A 380 26.43 -24.44 14.87
C PHE A 380 27.46 -23.90 15.87
N ASP A 381 28.58 -23.38 15.37
CA ASP A 381 29.57 -22.64 16.17
C ASP A 381 29.14 -21.17 16.31
N ILE A 382 28.25 -20.89 17.26
CA ILE A 382 27.65 -19.57 17.48
C ILE A 382 28.63 -18.67 18.25
N ALA A 383 29.16 -17.65 17.58
CA ALA A 383 30.04 -16.65 18.18
C ALA A 383 29.28 -15.57 18.96
N ALA A 384 28.12 -15.14 18.43
CA ALA A 384 27.27 -14.14 19.09
C ALA A 384 25.79 -14.34 18.76
N ILE A 385 24.95 -14.06 19.74
CA ILE A 385 23.50 -13.93 19.58
C ILE A 385 23.11 -12.48 19.88
N ALA A 386 22.89 -11.70 18.83
CA ALA A 386 22.40 -10.33 18.91
C ALA A 386 20.92 -10.28 19.28
N PHE A 387 20.57 -9.44 20.25
CA PHE A 387 19.19 -9.31 20.72
C PHE A 387 18.87 -7.86 21.13
N ASP A 388 17.60 -7.47 21.02
CA ASP A 388 17.14 -6.21 21.63
C ASP A 388 16.93 -6.36 23.13
N ARG A 389 17.30 -5.33 23.89
CA ARG A 389 17.26 -5.30 25.35
C ARG A 389 15.85 -5.51 25.93
N TRP A 390 14.81 -5.35 25.11
CA TRP A 390 13.44 -5.53 25.54
C TRP A 390 13.08 -7.01 25.77
N ARG A 391 12.62 -7.34 26.99
CA ARG A 391 12.14 -8.67 27.43
C ARG A 391 13.16 -9.82 27.42
N ILE A 392 14.42 -9.56 27.10
CA ILE A 392 15.47 -10.59 27.09
C ILE A 392 15.67 -11.25 28.47
N ASP A 393 15.43 -10.53 29.56
CA ASP A 393 15.67 -11.05 30.92
C ASP A 393 14.81 -12.28 31.24
N LEU A 394 13.59 -12.33 30.68
CA LEU A 394 12.70 -13.49 30.82
C LEU A 394 13.28 -14.70 30.09
N LEU A 395 13.81 -14.50 28.89
CA LEU A 395 14.42 -15.56 28.09
C LEU A 395 15.74 -16.06 28.71
N LYS A 396 16.59 -15.15 29.19
CA LYS A 396 17.85 -15.49 29.89
C LYS A 396 17.60 -16.33 31.13
N LYS A 397 16.57 -16.01 31.91
CA LYS A 397 16.16 -16.81 33.06
C LYS A 397 15.82 -18.26 32.67
N GLU A 398 15.10 -18.46 31.56
CA GLU A 398 14.79 -19.81 31.08
C GLU A 398 16.05 -20.56 30.60
N ALA A 399 17.03 -19.86 30.01
CA ALA A 399 18.34 -20.43 29.67
C ALA A 399 19.13 -20.86 30.91
N ASP A 400 19.17 -20.02 31.95
CA ASP A 400 19.84 -20.31 33.22
C ASP A 400 19.23 -21.54 33.91
N LEU A 401 17.90 -21.70 33.86
CA LEU A 401 17.19 -22.84 34.45
C LEU A 401 17.59 -24.19 33.84
N ILE A 402 17.98 -24.21 32.56
CA ILE A 402 18.47 -25.42 31.88
C ILE A 402 20.01 -25.49 31.81
N GLY A 403 20.71 -24.54 32.44
CA GLY A 403 22.17 -24.48 32.45
C GLY A 403 22.80 -24.14 31.10
N LEU A 404 22.06 -23.47 30.20
CA LEU A 404 22.52 -23.11 28.87
C LEU A 404 23.19 -21.74 28.86
N ALA A 405 24.52 -21.71 28.76
CA ALA A 405 25.27 -20.48 28.56
C ALA A 405 25.31 -20.10 27.08
N LEU A 406 24.83 -18.90 26.74
CA LEU A 406 24.79 -18.39 25.36
C LEU A 406 25.56 -17.06 25.23
N PRO A 407 26.22 -16.80 24.09
CA PRO A 407 27.01 -15.59 23.86
C PRO A 407 26.12 -14.40 23.51
N TRP A 408 25.41 -13.88 24.51
CA TRP A 408 24.45 -12.79 24.37
C TRP A 408 25.14 -11.45 24.05
N VAL A 409 24.80 -10.83 22.92
CA VAL A 409 25.26 -9.49 22.55
C VAL A 409 24.07 -8.51 22.44
N PRO A 410 24.00 -7.45 23.26
CA PRO A 410 22.92 -6.47 23.13
C PRO A 410 23.06 -5.67 21.83
N PHE A 411 21.97 -5.52 21.10
CA PHE A 411 21.93 -4.83 19.80
C PHE A 411 20.76 -3.83 19.78
N GLY A 412 21.04 -2.56 19.45
CA GLY A 412 19.99 -1.54 19.41
C GLY A 412 19.19 -1.58 18.11
N GLN A 413 17.86 -1.69 18.20
CA GLN A 413 16.99 -1.58 17.00
C GLN A 413 16.78 -0.11 16.54
N GLY A 414 17.58 0.83 17.05
CA GLY A 414 17.60 2.23 16.65
C GLY A 414 18.43 2.48 15.39
N PHE A 415 18.35 3.70 14.84
CA PHE A 415 19.06 4.09 13.63
C PHE A 415 20.58 3.85 13.69
N LYS A 416 21.21 4.06 14.85
CA LYS A 416 22.66 3.94 15.05
C LYS A 416 23.19 2.54 14.70
N ASP A 417 22.61 1.50 15.28
CA ASP A 417 23.14 0.14 15.13
C ASP A 417 22.48 -0.58 13.94
N MET A 418 21.23 -0.24 13.59
CA MET A 418 20.54 -0.85 12.44
C MET A 418 21.04 -0.37 11.09
N ALA A 419 21.45 0.89 10.94
CA ALA A 419 21.93 1.40 9.65
C ALA A 419 23.10 0.56 9.07
N PRO A 420 24.23 0.36 9.79
CA PRO A 420 25.35 -0.42 9.26
C PRO A 420 24.99 -1.90 9.05
N ALA A 421 24.08 -2.45 9.87
CA ALA A 421 23.57 -3.81 9.70
C ALA A 421 22.76 -3.97 8.41
N LEU A 422 21.88 -3.01 8.12
CA LEU A 422 21.10 -2.99 6.88
C LEU A 422 21.97 -2.77 5.65
N ASP A 423 22.96 -1.88 5.72
CA ASP A 423 23.91 -1.65 4.62
C ASP A 423 24.65 -2.94 4.24
N THR A 424 25.05 -3.72 5.24
CA THR A 424 25.78 -4.98 5.05
C THR A 424 24.90 -6.07 4.47
N LEU A 425 23.69 -6.21 5.01
CA LEU A 425 22.70 -7.14 4.48
C LEU A 425 22.34 -6.80 3.03
N GLU A 426 22.07 -5.52 2.75
CA GLU A 426 21.73 -5.05 1.41
C GLU A 426 22.87 -5.31 0.41
N ALA A 427 24.11 -4.98 0.78
CA ALA A 427 25.27 -5.23 -0.04
C ALA A 427 25.47 -6.74 -0.33
N ALA A 428 25.30 -7.61 0.67
CA ALA A 428 25.43 -9.05 0.48
C ALA A 428 24.38 -9.60 -0.50
N MET A 429 23.12 -9.17 -0.35
CA MET A 429 22.00 -9.59 -1.20
C MET A 429 22.14 -9.07 -2.64
N LEU A 430 22.47 -7.78 -2.82
CA LEU A 430 22.66 -7.18 -4.15
C LEU A 430 23.79 -7.85 -4.95
N ASN A 431 24.84 -8.32 -4.26
CA ASN A 431 25.94 -9.04 -4.89
C ASN A 431 25.65 -10.54 -5.11
N GLY A 432 24.44 -11.02 -4.78
CA GLY A 432 24.07 -12.43 -4.90
C GLY A 432 24.90 -13.35 -4.01
N ARG A 433 25.39 -12.86 -2.87
CA ARG A 433 26.26 -13.61 -1.93
C ARG A 433 25.49 -14.14 -0.72
N VAL A 434 24.19 -14.40 -0.88
CA VAL A 434 23.32 -14.89 0.18
C VAL A 434 22.50 -16.09 -0.33
N ARG A 435 22.35 -17.10 0.52
CA ARG A 435 21.48 -18.27 0.32
C ARG A 435 20.50 -18.35 1.47
N HIS A 436 19.22 -18.11 1.19
CA HIS A 436 18.16 -18.15 2.21
C HIS A 436 17.05 -19.17 1.92
N GLY A 437 17.17 -19.93 0.82
CA GLY A 437 16.30 -21.06 0.48
C GLY A 437 14.82 -20.72 0.29
N MET A 438 14.49 -19.45 0.04
CA MET A 438 13.09 -18.97 -0.04
C MET A 438 12.23 -19.38 1.15
N HIS A 439 12.77 -19.41 2.38
CA HIS A 439 11.98 -19.77 3.57
C HIS A 439 10.69 -18.92 3.63
N PRO A 440 9.49 -19.53 3.70
CA PRO A 440 8.25 -18.81 3.39
C PRO A 440 7.93 -17.70 4.39
N VAL A 441 8.20 -17.93 5.68
CA VAL A 441 8.02 -16.91 6.72
C VAL A 441 8.99 -15.75 6.55
N LEU A 442 10.26 -16.04 6.22
CA LEU A 442 11.29 -15.01 6.03
C LEU A 442 11.02 -14.20 4.75
N THR A 443 10.56 -14.87 3.69
CA THR A 443 10.16 -14.24 2.42
C THR A 443 8.98 -13.29 2.63
N MET A 444 8.00 -13.67 3.46
CA MET A 444 6.93 -12.75 3.86
C MET A 444 7.47 -11.55 4.63
N CYS A 445 8.39 -11.76 5.57
CA CYS A 445 9.03 -10.66 6.28
C CYS A 445 9.82 -9.73 5.36
N ALA A 446 10.54 -10.27 4.36
CA ALA A 446 11.29 -9.51 3.36
C ALA A 446 10.37 -8.63 2.51
N GLY A 447 9.23 -9.17 2.06
CA GLY A 447 8.24 -8.42 1.28
C GLY A 447 7.54 -7.30 2.06
N ASN A 448 7.51 -7.39 3.39
CA ASN A 448 6.89 -6.40 4.27
C ASN A 448 7.87 -5.37 4.84
N ALA A 449 9.17 -5.70 4.88
CA ALA A 449 10.20 -4.85 5.45
C ALA A 449 10.33 -3.56 4.64
N VAL A 450 10.19 -2.40 5.30
CA VAL A 450 10.36 -1.07 4.69
C VAL A 450 11.36 -0.30 5.54
N VAL A 451 12.16 0.58 4.92
CA VAL A 451 13.07 1.46 5.65
C VAL A 451 12.47 2.83 5.92
N ILE A 452 12.72 3.36 7.10
CA ILE A 452 12.57 4.78 7.43
C ILE A 452 13.94 5.38 7.70
N MET A 453 14.06 6.71 7.54
CA MET A 453 15.31 7.45 7.68
C MET A 453 15.20 8.52 8.77
N ASP A 454 16.30 8.77 9.48
CA ASP A 454 16.43 9.96 10.33
C ASP A 454 16.96 11.17 9.53
N ALA A 455 17.11 12.31 10.19
CA ALA A 455 17.63 13.55 9.57
C ALA A 455 19.10 13.42 9.09
N ALA A 456 19.84 12.45 9.60
CA ALA A 456 21.21 12.14 9.20
C ALA A 456 21.27 11.05 8.11
N SER A 457 20.12 10.67 7.53
CA SER A 457 19.97 9.61 6.52
C SER A 457 20.33 8.20 7.00
N ASN A 458 20.42 7.98 8.32
CA ASN A 458 20.56 6.63 8.85
C ASN A 458 19.25 5.87 8.64
N ARG A 459 19.34 4.60 8.28
CA ARG A 459 18.19 3.75 7.97
C ARG A 459 17.88 2.79 9.12
N LYS A 460 16.60 2.48 9.30
CA LYS A 460 16.14 1.33 10.09
C LYS A 460 14.87 0.75 9.49
N LEU A 461 14.55 -0.50 9.84
CA LEU A 461 13.28 -1.09 9.44
C LEU A 461 12.11 -0.48 10.21
N ASP A 462 11.00 -0.23 9.51
CA ASP A 462 9.78 0.34 10.08
C ASP A 462 8.87 -0.74 10.66
N LYS A 463 8.76 -0.76 11.99
CA LYS A 463 7.87 -1.64 12.76
C LYS A 463 6.51 -0.99 13.08
N SER A 464 6.19 0.18 12.54
CA SER A 464 4.98 0.94 12.94
C SER A 464 3.66 0.33 12.42
N LYS A 465 3.73 -0.52 11.38
CA LYS A 465 2.54 -1.16 10.83
C LYS A 465 1.99 -2.25 11.75
N ALA A 466 0.68 -2.26 11.93
CA ALA A 466 0.00 -3.27 12.76
C ALA A 466 -0.06 -4.66 12.09
N THR A 467 0.03 -4.71 10.76
CA THR A 467 0.05 -5.91 9.91
C THR A 467 1.28 -5.88 8.99
N GLY A 468 1.69 -7.03 8.46
CA GLY A 468 2.90 -7.17 7.68
C GLY A 468 4.14 -7.34 8.57
N ARG A 469 4.29 -8.54 9.15
CA ARG A 469 5.36 -8.85 10.12
C ARG A 469 6.74 -8.78 9.48
N ILE A 470 7.70 -8.21 10.20
CA ILE A 470 9.08 -8.02 9.71
C ILE A 470 10.14 -8.61 10.67
N ASP A 471 9.70 -9.33 11.70
CA ASP A 471 10.55 -9.81 12.80
C ASP A 471 11.74 -10.64 12.29
N GLY A 472 11.52 -11.46 11.26
CA GLY A 472 12.59 -12.23 10.60
C GLY A 472 13.66 -11.37 9.93
N MET A 473 13.29 -10.25 9.31
CA MET A 473 14.25 -9.34 8.68
C MET A 473 15.02 -8.52 9.72
N VAL A 474 14.39 -8.22 10.85
CA VAL A 474 15.03 -7.54 11.98
C VAL A 474 16.06 -8.47 12.61
N ALA A 475 15.68 -9.71 12.90
CA ALA A 475 16.60 -10.75 13.37
C ALA A 475 17.76 -10.98 12.38
N LEU A 476 17.49 -11.09 11.08
CA LEU A 476 18.53 -11.23 10.06
C LEU A 476 19.49 -10.04 10.03
N ALA A 477 18.98 -8.81 10.08
CA ALA A 477 19.83 -7.62 10.14
C ALA A 477 20.69 -7.62 11.40
N MET A 478 20.15 -7.97 12.57
CA MET A 478 20.94 -8.10 13.80
C MET A 478 22.03 -9.17 13.70
N ALA A 479 21.75 -10.32 13.08
CA ALA A 479 22.75 -11.37 12.86
C ALA A 479 23.92 -10.87 12.01
N MET A 480 23.61 -10.20 10.88
CA MET A 480 24.62 -9.62 9.99
C MET A 480 25.37 -8.44 10.64
N GLY A 481 24.70 -7.66 11.49
CA GLY A 481 25.32 -6.59 12.26
C GLY A 481 26.29 -7.11 13.32
N ALA A 482 25.96 -8.22 13.99
CA ALA A 482 26.85 -8.88 14.95
C ALA A 482 28.14 -9.37 14.30
N ALA A 483 28.05 -9.91 13.08
CA ALA A 483 29.22 -10.34 12.31
C ALA A 483 30.21 -9.21 12.00
N ASN A 484 29.72 -7.98 11.85
CA ASN A 484 30.58 -6.81 11.64
C ASN A 484 31.18 -6.24 12.94
N GLY A 485 30.59 -6.57 14.09
CA GLY A 485 30.93 -6.02 15.40
C GLY A 485 32.25 -6.55 15.99
N GLU A 486 32.85 -7.57 15.40
CA GLU A 486 34.14 -8.15 15.83
C GLU A 486 35.37 -7.24 15.64
N ALA A 487 35.19 -5.98 15.21
CA ALA A 487 36.24 -4.96 15.25
C ALA A 487 36.31 -4.17 16.58
N VAL A 488 35.56 -4.55 17.62
CA VAL A 488 35.62 -3.89 18.93
C VAL A 488 35.89 -4.90 20.04
N GLU A 489 37.16 -5.12 20.35
CA GLU A 489 37.53 -5.78 21.60
C GLU A 489 36.98 -5.00 22.79
N PRO A 490 36.35 -5.66 23.77
CA PRO A 490 35.89 -5.02 24.98
C PRO A 490 37.08 -4.74 25.91
N GLY A 491 37.53 -3.49 25.93
CA GLY A 491 38.31 -2.92 27.04
C GLY A 491 39.82 -3.05 26.91
N GLY A 492 40.44 -2.14 26.18
CA GLY A 492 41.86 -1.84 26.37
C GLY A 492 42.06 -1.24 27.76
N ASP A 493 42.74 -2.00 28.62
CA ASP A 493 43.22 -1.54 29.91
C ASP A 493 44.11 -0.30 29.75
N PHE A 494 44.06 0.62 30.70
CA PHE A 494 44.85 1.86 30.69
C PHE A 494 46.35 1.57 30.64
N ASP A 495 46.77 0.39 31.12
CA ASP A 495 48.14 -0.10 31.05
C ASP A 495 48.62 -0.40 29.61
N ASP A 496 47.71 -0.74 28.70
CA ASP A 496 48.07 -1.03 27.31
C ASP A 496 48.42 0.25 26.52
N PHE A 497 47.80 1.39 26.89
CA PHE A 497 48.11 2.72 26.36
C PHE A 497 49.51 3.22 26.77
N LEU A 498 49.97 2.88 27.97
CA LEU A 498 51.30 3.27 28.47
C LEU A 498 52.43 2.44 27.83
N SER A 499 52.13 1.22 27.36
CA SER A 499 53.13 0.31 26.81
C SER A 499 53.53 0.61 25.35
N LYS A 500 52.71 1.38 24.61
CA LYS A 500 52.96 1.76 23.22
C LYS A 500 52.54 3.22 22.93
N PRO A 501 53.32 4.22 23.37
CA PRO A 501 53.09 5.58 22.91
C PRO A 501 53.38 5.66 21.40
N LEU A 502 52.38 6.05 20.62
CA LEU A 502 52.52 6.31 19.18
C LEU A 502 53.60 7.38 18.98
N SER A 503 54.72 7.01 18.36
CA SER A 503 55.74 7.95 17.91
C SER A 503 55.17 8.84 16.80
N MET A 504 55.37 10.16 16.95
CA MET A 504 54.98 11.21 15.99
C MET A 504 55.47 10.97 14.56
#